data_AF-A0A7K3GDI1-F1
#
_entry.id   AF-A0A7K3GDI1-F1
#
_cell.length_a   1.000
_cell.length_b   1.000
_cell.length_c   1.000
_cell.angle_alpha   90.00
_cell.angle_beta   90.00
_cell.angle_gamma   90.00
#
_symmetry.space_group_name_H-M   'P 1'
#
loop_
_entity.id
_entity.type
_entity.pdbx_description
1 polymer ?
#
loop_
_entity_poly.entity_id
_entity_poly.type
_entity_poly.pdbx_seq_one_letter_code
_entity_poly.pdbx_strand_id
1 'polypeptide(L)' 'MTAPPFSLAAARERLGADAVAAIERAVAAAPPLRAEQREQIRAVFATARPRQVTAPAVPAPRAA' A
#
# COMPACT_ATOMS: atom_id res chain seq x y z
N MET A 1 -4.62 -9.45 -18.97
CA MET A 1 -4.77 -7.98 -18.79
C MET A 1 -3.67 -7.52 -17.84
N THR A 2 -2.76 -6.66 -18.29
CA THR A 2 -1.66 -6.15 -17.47
C THR A 2 -2.20 -5.07 -16.53
N ALA A 3 -1.99 -5.21 -15.22
CA ALA A 3 -2.38 -4.17 -14.27
C ALA A 3 -1.58 -2.89 -14.55
N PRO A 4 -2.19 -1.70 -14.44
CA PRO A 4 -1.47 -0.44 -14.61
C PRO A 4 -0.36 -0.33 -13.55
N PRO A 5 0.76 0.35 -13.87
CA PRO A 5 1.81 0.59 -12.90
C PRO A 5 1.27 1.38 -11.71
N PHE A 6 1.86 1.15 -10.53
CA PHE A 6 1.47 1.87 -9.33
C PHE A 6 1.65 3.39 -9.51
N SER A 7 0.61 4.16 -9.17
CA SER A 7 0.63 5.62 -9.15
C SER A 7 0.29 6.13 -7.76
N LEU A 8 1.23 6.86 -7.16
CA LEU A 8 1.03 7.45 -5.83
C LEU A 8 -0.12 8.46 -5.83
N ALA A 9 -0.27 9.25 -6.91
CA ALA A 9 -1.34 10.22 -7.04
C ALA A 9 -2.72 9.53 -7.04
N ALA A 10 -2.89 8.50 -7.87
CA ALA A 10 -4.13 7.73 -7.94
C ALA A 10 -4.42 6.98 -6.62
N ALA A 11 -3.38 6.49 -5.92
CA ALA A 11 -3.55 5.88 -4.61
C ALA A 11 -4.03 6.90 -3.56
N ARG A 12 -3.47 8.11 -3.55
CA ARG A 12 -3.88 9.19 -2.64
C ARG A 12 -5.32 9.64 -2.89
N GLU A 13 -5.70 9.81 -4.16
CA GLU A 13 -7.08 10.13 -4.53
C GLU A 13 -8.06 9.06 -4.04
N ARG A 14 -7.70 7.78 -4.20
CA ARG A 14 -8.54 6.66 -3.73
C ARG A 14 -8.63 6.54 -2.22
N LEU A 15 -7.58 6.91 -1.49
CA LEU A 15 -7.53 6.86 -0.03
C LEU A 15 -8.25 8.05 0.62
N GLY A 16 -8.24 9.21 -0.04
CA GLY A 16 -8.79 10.45 0.51
C GLY A 16 -7.84 11.17 1.47
N ALA A 17 -8.08 12.46 1.68
CA ALA A 17 -7.17 13.36 2.40
C ALA A 17 -6.95 12.94 3.86
N ASP A 18 -8.01 12.53 4.57
CA ASP A 18 -7.92 12.18 5.99
C ASP A 18 -7.08 10.92 6.23
N ALA A 19 -7.24 9.90 5.38
CA ALA A 19 -6.46 8.68 5.47
C ALA A 19 -4.98 8.95 5.15
N VAL A 20 -4.71 9.76 4.12
CA VAL A 20 -3.33 10.16 3.78
C VAL A 20 -2.70 10.94 4.94
N ALA A 21 -3.41 11.90 5.54
CA ALA A 21 -2.91 12.66 6.69
C ALA A 21 -2.66 11.76 7.91
N ALA A 22 -3.51 10.76 8.16
CA ALA A 22 -3.29 9.80 9.24
C ALA A 22 -2.04 8.94 9.01
N ILE A 23 -1.82 8.46 7.77
CA ILE A 23 -0.63 7.70 7.39
C ILE A 23 0.62 8.56 7.56
N GLU A 24 0.60 9.80 7.09
CA GLU A 24 1.75 10.71 7.19
C GLU A 24 2.13 10.98 8.65
N ARG A 25 1.14 11.19 9.53
CA ARG A 25 1.38 11.31 10.98
C ARG A 25 1.98 10.04 11.58
N ALA A 26 1.46 8.86 11.21
CA ALA A 26 1.96 7.59 11.72
C ALA A 26 3.41 7.34 11.28
N VAL A 27 3.74 7.66 10.03
CA VAL A 27 5.11 7.55 9.50
C VAL A 27 6.06 8.53 10.19
N ALA A 28 5.62 9.77 10.41
CA ALA A 28 6.42 10.77 11.11
C ALA A 28 6.70 10.40 12.58
N ALA A 29 5.75 9.72 13.23
CA ALA A 29 5.90 9.24 14.60
C ALA A 29 6.72 7.94 14.72
N ALA A 30 6.96 7.23 13.62
CA ALA A 30 7.66 5.96 13.64
C ALA A 30 9.17 6.14 13.85
N PRO A 31 9.83 5.28 14.64
CA PRO A 31 11.28 5.29 14.76
C PRO A 31 11.93 4.90 13.42
N PRO A 32 13.14 5.40 13.12
CA PRO A 32 13.85 5.05 11.90
C PRO A 32 14.19 3.55 11.88
N LEU A 33 14.08 2.94 10.70
CA LEU A 33 14.45 1.53 10.51
C LEU A 33 15.96 1.35 10.67
N ARG A 34 16.36 0.34 11.43
CA ARG A 34 17.77 -0.09 11.55
C ARG A 34 18.23 -0.71 10.23
N ALA A 35 19.54 -0.68 9.98
CA ALA A 35 20.12 -1.23 8.75
C ALA A 35 19.72 -2.70 8.50
N GLU A 36 19.74 -3.54 9.55
CA GLU A 36 19.32 -4.93 9.48
C GLU A 36 17.85 -5.09 9.07
N GLN A 37 16.95 -4.29 9.66
CA GLN A 37 15.52 -4.31 9.33
C GLN A 37 15.29 -3.89 7.87
N ARG A 38 16.04 -2.90 7.38
CA ARG A 38 15.96 -2.47 5.98
C ARG A 38 16.38 -3.58 5.02
N GLU A 39 17.43 -4.33 5.36
CA GLU A 39 17.92 -5.43 4.54
C GLU A 39 16.95 -6.62 4.55
N GLN A 40 16.38 -6.96 5.70
CA GLN A 40 15.34 -7.99 5.79
C GLN A 40 14.12 -7.65 4.92
N ILE A 41 13.66 -6.39 4.98
CA ILE A 41 12.56 -5.92 4.12
C ILE A 41 12.93 -6.05 2.64
N ARG A 42 14.14 -5.63 2.25
CA ARG A 42 14.62 -5.78 0.86
C ARG A 42 14.63 -7.24 0.41
N ALA A 43 15.14 -8.14 1.24
CA ALA A 43 15.21 -9.57 0.92
C ALA A 43 13.82 -10.19 0.72
N VAL A 44 12.84 -9.81 1.55
CA VAL A 44 11.44 -10.26 1.38
C VAL A 44 10.87 -9.80 0.04
N PHE A 45 11.07 -8.53 -0.33
CA PHE A 45 10.53 -8.01 -1.59
C PHE A 45 11.32 -8.48 -2.82
N ALA A 46 12.61 -8.76 -2.70
CA ALA A 46 13.42 -9.31 -3.79
C ALA A 46 13.01 -10.75 -4.15
N THR A 47 12.58 -11.54 -3.16
CA THR A 47 12.11 -12.92 -3.36
C THR A 47 10.62 -13.02 -3.67
N ALA A 48 9.88 -11.92 -3.51
CA ALA A 48 8.46 -11.87 -3.80
C ALA A 48 8.22 -11.95 -5.33
N ARG A 49 7.72 -13.10 -5.79
CA ARG A 49 7.12 -13.17 -7.13
C ARG A 49 5.86 -12.30 -7.16
N PRO A 50 5.62 -11.55 -8.26
CA PRO A 50 4.40 -10.75 -8.39
C PRO A 50 3.19 -11.69 -8.37
N ARG A 51 2.50 -11.71 -7.22
CA ARG A 51 1.19 -12.34 -7.12
C ARG A 51 0.21 -11.40 -7.80
N GLN A 52 -0.37 -11.80 -8.93
CA GLN A 52 -1.46 -11.07 -9.53
C GLN A 52 -2.61 -11.02 -8.52
N VAL A 53 -2.81 -9.86 -7.91
CA VAL A 53 -3.96 -9.61 -7.04
C VAL A 53 -5.16 -9.44 -7.96
N THR A 54 -5.91 -10.52 -8.17
CA THR A 54 -7.29 -10.42 -8.63
C THR A 54 -8.04 -9.66 -7.54
N ALA A 55 -8.39 -8.40 -7.80
CA ALA A 55 -9.08 -7.57 -6.81
C ALA A 55 -10.30 -8.32 -6.27
N PRO A 56 -10.48 -8.44 -4.94
CA PRO A 56 -11.73 -8.94 -4.39
C PRO A 56 -12.82 -7.94 -4.82
N ALA A 57 -13.84 -8.46 -5.51
CA ALA A 57 -15.03 -7.69 -5.81
C ALA A 57 -15.63 -7.20 -4.49
N VAL A 58 -15.51 -5.91 -4.21
CA VAL A 58 -16.20 -5.30 -3.07
C VAL A 58 -17.69 -5.43 -3.36
N PRO A 59 -18.47 -6.21 -2.57
CA PRO A 59 -19.90 -6.32 -2.82
C PRO A 59 -20.55 -4.95 -2.63
N ALA A 60 -21.33 -4.53 -3.61
CA ALA A 60 -22.05 -3.27 -3.57
C ALA A 60 -22.95 -3.21 -2.32
N PRO A 61 -23.09 -2.04 -1.66
CA PRO A 61 -24.00 -1.91 -0.53
C PRO A 61 -25.42 -2.19 -0.99
N ARG A 62 -26.08 -3.12 -0.29
CA ARG A 62 -27.47 -3.50 -0.53
C ARG A 62 -28.35 -2.30 -0.19
N ALA A 63 -29.00 -1.70 -1.19
CA ALA A 63 -30.00 -0.66 -0.98
C ALA A 63 -31.17 -1.25 -0.18
N ALA A 64 -31.53 -0.56 0.90
CA ALA A 64 -32.70 -0.87 1.73
C ALA A 64 -33.97 -0.28 1.10
#